data_AF-A0A964D284-F1
#
_entry.id   AF-A0A964D284-F1
#
_cell.length_a   1.000
_cell.length_b   1.000
_cell.length_c   1.000
_cell.angle_alpha   90.00
_cell.angle_beta   90.00
_cell.angle_gamma   90.00
#
_symmetry.space_group_name_H-M   'P 1'
#
loop_
_entity.id
_entity.type
_entity.pdbx_description
1 polymer ?
#
loop_
_entity_poly.entity_id
_entity_poly.type
_entity_poly.pdbx_seq_one_letter_code
_entity_poly.pdbx_strand_id
1 'polypeptide(L)'
;MNESKGQIFIIDDTPANLHLLVNLLKEKGYLTRAFPSGKLALAVIEQSSPSLILLDIQMPQMDGYEVCQHLKANESTADIPVIFISALDEMMDKVKAFSVGGVDYITKPFQAEEVLARISTHLELSRLQKLLKQENSLQAQQLAEQNRQLQSMNQALEQANQELKQQYDRLHSAQLQLVQSEKMSALGNLVAGVAHEINNPVGFISGNIQHALDYIKDLFGLLDLVKQESGSFSEAIQEEIAAIDLEYIREDLPKLIDSMREGAHRIKDISTSLRTFSRADSELPIPFNLHEGIDSTILILKHRLKASENRPEIAVVKKYGKIPMVECYAGQLNQVFMNILANAIEALDESNFGRSYADIQLAPNRIVITTSLEDKSVKITIADNGKGMSSEVKNRIFDHLFTTKGVGKGTGLGLAIARQIVVETHGGTIEVNSYLGKGTEFAIVLPVSQESH
;
A
#
# COMPACT_ATOMS: atom_id res chain seq x y z
N MET A 1 -26.99 -58.60 -17.05
CA MET A 1 -25.72 -59.23 -17.46
C MET A 1 -25.22 -60.02 -16.26
N ASN A 2 -25.06 -61.35 -16.38
CA ASN A 2 -24.58 -62.19 -15.28
C ASN A 2 -23.12 -61.82 -14.97
N GLU A 3 -22.89 -61.03 -13.93
CA GLU A 3 -21.57 -60.95 -13.31
C GLU A 3 -21.18 -62.39 -12.90
N SER A 4 -20.03 -62.86 -13.39
CA SER A 4 -19.47 -64.14 -12.98
C SER A 4 -19.34 -64.14 -11.45
N LYS A 5 -20.09 -65.00 -10.75
CA LYS A 5 -20.19 -65.02 -9.27
C LYS A 5 -18.90 -65.45 -8.54
N GLY A 6 -17.74 -65.36 -9.21
CA GLY A 6 -16.46 -65.81 -8.69
C GLY A 6 -16.31 -67.33 -8.72
N GLN A 7 -15.06 -67.78 -8.61
CA GLN A 7 -14.72 -69.19 -8.55
C GLN A 7 -14.51 -69.62 -7.10
N ILE A 8 -15.29 -70.59 -6.63
CA ILE A 8 -15.22 -71.14 -5.28
C ILE A 8 -14.48 -72.46 -5.31
N PHE A 9 -13.44 -72.58 -4.49
CA PHE A 9 -12.74 -73.85 -4.31
C PHE A 9 -13.31 -74.56 -3.09
N ILE A 10 -13.52 -75.87 -3.22
CA ILE A 10 -14.07 -76.72 -2.17
C ILE A 10 -13.06 -77.81 -1.91
N ILE A 11 -12.58 -77.92 -0.67
CA ILE A 11 -11.53 -78.83 -0.28
C ILE A 11 -12.08 -79.67 0.88
N ASP A 12 -12.38 -80.93 0.62
CA ASP A 12 -12.95 -81.88 1.58
C ASP A 12 -12.55 -83.29 1.12
N ASP A 13 -12.12 -84.15 2.04
CA ASP A 13 -11.65 -85.51 1.71
C ASP A 13 -12.80 -86.50 1.47
N THR A 14 -14.02 -86.12 1.87
CA THR A 14 -15.22 -86.93 1.79
C THR A 14 -15.97 -86.66 0.48
N PRO A 15 -16.06 -87.63 -0.46
CA PRO A 15 -16.67 -87.41 -1.77
C PRO A 15 -18.14 -86.95 -1.71
N ALA A 16 -18.90 -87.40 -0.70
CA ALA A 16 -20.29 -87.01 -0.52
C ALA A 16 -20.45 -85.51 -0.23
N ASN A 17 -19.57 -84.92 0.59
CA ASN A 17 -19.58 -83.49 0.92
C ASN A 17 -19.22 -82.65 -0.31
N LEU A 18 -18.20 -83.07 -1.06
CA LEU A 18 -17.82 -82.42 -2.33
C LEU A 18 -18.99 -82.41 -3.31
N HIS A 19 -19.66 -83.54 -3.52
CA HIS A 19 -20.81 -83.62 -4.42
C HIS A 19 -21.97 -82.71 -3.98
N LEU A 20 -22.28 -82.69 -2.67
CA LEU A 20 -23.35 -81.85 -2.13
C LEU A 20 -23.06 -80.35 -2.33
N LEU A 21 -21.88 -79.88 -1.91
CA LEU A 21 -21.50 -78.47 -2.00
C LEU A 21 -21.33 -78.01 -3.45
N VAL A 22 -20.77 -78.85 -4.34
CA VAL A 22 -20.67 -78.55 -5.76
C VAL A 22 -22.05 -78.38 -6.39
N ASN A 23 -22.99 -79.29 -6.12
CA ASN A 23 -24.34 -79.22 -6.68
C ASN A 23 -25.09 -77.98 -6.17
N LEU A 24 -25.05 -77.74 -4.85
CA LEU A 24 -25.63 -76.56 -4.20
C LEU A 24 -25.17 -75.25 -4.85
N LEU A 25 -23.86 -75.08 -5.01
CA LEU A 25 -23.27 -73.84 -5.51
C LEU A 25 -23.47 -73.68 -7.02
N LYS A 26 -23.43 -74.78 -7.79
CA LYS A 26 -23.74 -74.75 -9.23
C LYS A 26 -25.18 -74.33 -9.51
N GLU A 27 -26.14 -74.83 -8.75
CA GLU A 27 -27.56 -74.42 -8.87
C GLU A 27 -27.75 -72.91 -8.65
N LYS A 28 -26.91 -72.29 -7.82
CA LYS A 28 -26.91 -70.84 -7.58
C LYS A 28 -26.03 -70.05 -8.53
N GLY A 29 -25.39 -70.70 -9.50
CA GLY A 29 -24.60 -70.07 -10.57
C GLY A 29 -23.16 -69.73 -10.20
N TYR A 30 -22.60 -70.34 -9.16
CA TYR A 30 -21.17 -70.21 -8.84
C TYR A 30 -20.32 -71.18 -9.67
N LEU A 31 -19.12 -70.75 -10.06
CA LEU A 31 -18.13 -71.65 -10.64
C LEU A 31 -17.41 -72.37 -9.51
N THR A 32 -17.48 -73.69 -9.46
CA THR A 32 -16.88 -74.47 -8.36
C THR A 32 -15.77 -75.38 -8.87
N ARG A 33 -14.70 -75.53 -8.08
CA ARG A 33 -13.69 -76.58 -8.27
C ARG A 33 -13.49 -77.35 -6.96
N ALA A 34 -13.65 -78.67 -7.02
CA ALA A 34 -13.54 -79.55 -5.87
C ALA A 34 -12.16 -80.24 -5.85
N PHE A 35 -11.60 -80.38 -4.66
CA PHE A 35 -10.31 -81.04 -4.42
C PHE A 35 -10.44 -82.02 -3.24
N PRO A 36 -10.02 -83.28 -3.40
CA PRO A 36 -10.08 -84.28 -2.33
C PRO A 36 -8.90 -84.18 -1.33
N SER A 37 -7.99 -83.22 -1.52
CA SER A 37 -6.80 -83.06 -0.67
C SER A 37 -6.28 -81.63 -0.72
N GLY A 38 -5.87 -81.12 0.45
CA GLY A 38 -5.24 -79.80 0.60
C GLY A 38 -3.99 -79.60 -0.28
N LYS A 39 -3.15 -80.63 -0.44
CA LYS A 39 -1.94 -80.55 -1.28
C LYS A 39 -2.26 -80.31 -2.75
N LEU A 40 -3.28 -81.00 -3.28
CA LEU A 40 -3.73 -80.83 -4.66
C LEU A 40 -4.36 -79.46 -4.87
N ALA A 41 -5.07 -78.94 -3.87
CA ALA A 41 -5.66 -77.62 -3.93
C ALA A 41 -4.58 -76.53 -3.95
N LEU A 42 -3.60 -76.57 -3.04
CA LEU A 42 -2.51 -75.58 -2.95
C LEU A 42 -1.72 -75.47 -4.27
N ALA A 43 -1.46 -76.59 -4.94
CA ALA A 43 -0.75 -76.61 -6.24
C ALA A 43 -1.49 -75.84 -7.36
N VAL A 44 -2.79 -75.60 -7.21
CA VAL A 44 -3.64 -74.98 -8.23
C VAL A 44 -4.12 -73.58 -7.83
N ILE A 45 -4.24 -73.30 -6.53
CA ILE A 45 -4.77 -72.04 -5.99
C ILE A 45 -3.95 -70.83 -6.46
N GLU A 46 -2.62 -70.93 -6.47
CA GLU A 46 -1.74 -69.82 -6.89
C GLU A 46 -1.97 -69.42 -8.35
N GLN A 47 -2.30 -70.38 -9.23
CA GLN A 47 -2.52 -70.12 -10.65
C GLN A 47 -3.95 -69.69 -10.97
N SER A 48 -4.93 -70.19 -10.21
CA SER A 48 -6.36 -69.98 -10.51
C SER A 48 -7.01 -68.87 -9.69
N SER A 49 -6.40 -68.42 -8.59
CA SER A 49 -6.86 -67.32 -7.73
C SER A 49 -8.38 -67.36 -7.43
N PRO A 50 -8.87 -68.34 -6.66
CA PRO A 50 -10.27 -68.44 -6.32
C PRO A 50 -10.76 -67.23 -5.52
N SER A 51 -12.04 -66.92 -5.65
CA SER A 51 -12.71 -65.84 -4.94
C SER A 51 -13.03 -66.19 -3.49
N LEU A 52 -13.18 -67.48 -3.17
CA LEU A 52 -13.43 -68.00 -1.83
C LEU A 52 -13.04 -69.48 -1.76
N ILE A 53 -12.60 -69.95 -0.59
CA ILE A 53 -12.28 -71.34 -0.32
C ILE A 53 -13.17 -71.87 0.80
N LEU A 54 -13.88 -72.97 0.53
CA LEU A 54 -14.51 -73.82 1.55
C LEU A 54 -13.53 -74.94 1.89
N LEU A 55 -13.15 -75.06 3.16
CA LEU A 55 -12.07 -75.92 3.59
C LEU A 55 -12.49 -76.78 4.76
N ASP A 56 -12.50 -78.09 4.56
CA ASP A 56 -12.68 -79.03 5.65
C ASP A 56 -11.49 -79.02 6.61
N ILE A 57 -11.75 -79.11 7.91
CA ILE A 57 -10.69 -79.10 8.93
C ILE A 57 -10.00 -80.46 9.01
N GLN A 58 -10.78 -81.55 9.01
CA GLN A 58 -10.28 -82.90 9.22
C GLN A 58 -10.01 -83.58 7.89
N MET A 59 -8.75 -83.53 7.43
CA MET A 59 -8.33 -84.20 6.19
C MET A 59 -7.05 -85.02 6.41
N PRO A 60 -6.88 -86.16 5.70
CA PRO A 60 -5.67 -86.96 5.79
C PRO A 60 -4.46 -86.24 5.19
N GLN A 61 -3.30 -86.51 5.78
CA GLN A 61 -1.96 -85.98 5.43
C GLN A 61 -1.70 -84.49 5.72
N MET A 62 -2.67 -83.61 5.49
CA MET A 62 -2.55 -82.18 5.74
C MET A 62 -3.91 -81.66 6.20
N ASP A 63 -3.96 -81.09 7.40
CA ASP A 63 -5.22 -80.61 7.97
C ASP A 63 -5.63 -79.26 7.35
N GLY A 64 -6.90 -78.86 7.55
CA GLY A 64 -7.39 -77.59 7.01
C GLY A 64 -6.67 -76.37 7.60
N TYR A 65 -6.16 -76.45 8.84
CA TYR A 65 -5.45 -75.34 9.45
C TYR A 65 -4.11 -75.09 8.76
N GLU A 66 -3.36 -76.16 8.46
CA GLU A 66 -2.09 -76.11 7.72
C GLU A 66 -2.30 -75.52 6.32
N VAL A 67 -3.35 -75.93 5.61
CA VAL A 67 -3.71 -75.35 4.30
C VAL A 67 -3.97 -73.85 4.41
N CYS A 68 -4.76 -73.41 5.40
CA CYS A 68 -5.05 -71.99 5.60
C CYS A 68 -3.79 -71.19 5.94
N GLN A 69 -2.91 -71.70 6.80
CA GLN A 69 -1.63 -71.05 7.11
C GLN A 69 -0.76 -70.87 5.86
N HIS A 70 -0.67 -71.90 5.01
CA HIS A 70 0.06 -71.81 3.75
C HIS A 70 -0.50 -70.73 2.82
N LEU A 71 -1.83 -70.59 2.75
CA LEU A 71 -2.48 -69.54 1.96
C LEU A 71 -2.24 -68.14 2.55
N LYS A 72 -2.31 -67.99 3.87
CA LYS A 72 -2.15 -66.69 4.55
C LYS A 72 -0.70 -66.22 4.59
N ALA A 73 0.27 -67.14 4.50
CA ALA A 73 1.69 -66.81 4.44
C ALA A 73 2.16 -66.28 3.07
N ASN A 74 1.38 -66.48 2.00
CA ASN A 74 1.74 -66.04 0.65
C ASN A 74 0.96 -64.76 0.28
N GLU A 75 1.67 -63.67 -0.06
CA GLU A 75 1.07 -62.37 -0.39
C GLU A 75 0.02 -62.44 -1.52
N SER A 76 0.19 -63.37 -2.47
CA SER A 76 -0.73 -63.53 -3.60
C SER A 76 -2.06 -64.22 -3.24
N THR A 77 -2.09 -65.01 -2.16
CA THR A 77 -3.25 -65.81 -1.75
C THR A 77 -3.79 -65.42 -0.37
N ALA A 78 -3.09 -64.56 0.38
CA ALA A 78 -3.45 -64.14 1.73
C ALA A 78 -4.81 -63.41 1.80
N ASP A 79 -5.17 -62.67 0.76
CA ASP A 79 -6.43 -61.92 0.69
C ASP A 79 -7.66 -62.82 0.33
N ILE A 80 -7.45 -64.11 0.05
CA ILE A 80 -8.56 -65.04 -0.29
C ILE A 80 -9.33 -65.41 0.99
N PRO A 81 -10.65 -65.23 1.05
CA PRO A 81 -11.44 -65.65 2.21
C PRO A 81 -11.52 -67.17 2.30
N VAL A 82 -11.18 -67.71 3.47
CA VAL A 82 -11.26 -69.15 3.79
C VAL A 82 -12.35 -69.36 4.82
N ILE A 83 -13.39 -70.12 4.46
CA ILE A 83 -14.45 -70.56 5.36
C ILE A 83 -14.20 -72.02 5.69
N PHE A 84 -14.00 -72.31 6.96
CA PHE A 84 -13.80 -73.68 7.42
C PHE A 84 -15.12 -74.46 7.45
N ILE A 85 -15.05 -75.77 7.28
CA ILE A 85 -16.17 -76.68 7.55
C ILE A 85 -15.70 -77.66 8.63
N SER A 86 -16.44 -77.75 9.75
CA SER A 86 -16.09 -78.58 10.91
C SER A 86 -17.24 -79.44 11.40
N ALA A 87 -16.96 -80.51 12.13
CA ALA A 87 -17.96 -81.30 12.85
C ALA A 87 -18.49 -80.57 14.10
N LEU A 88 -19.62 -81.02 14.64
CA LEU A 88 -20.46 -80.29 15.59
C LEU A 88 -19.91 -80.13 17.03
N ASP A 89 -18.70 -80.59 17.38
CA ASP A 89 -18.39 -80.89 18.79
C ASP A 89 -17.09 -80.38 19.42
N GLU A 90 -16.42 -79.35 18.87
CA GLU A 90 -15.27 -78.74 19.57
C GLU A 90 -15.30 -77.19 19.55
N MET A 91 -15.51 -76.57 20.72
CA MET A 91 -15.31 -75.12 20.88
C MET A 91 -13.87 -74.67 20.58
N MET A 92 -12.90 -75.59 20.71
CA MET A 92 -11.48 -75.35 20.42
C MET A 92 -11.22 -75.08 18.92
N ASP A 93 -12.03 -75.65 18.03
CA ASP A 93 -11.82 -75.53 16.57
C ASP A 93 -12.11 -74.12 16.05
N LYS A 94 -13.07 -73.42 16.65
CA LYS A 94 -13.48 -72.08 16.20
C LYS A 94 -12.39 -71.05 16.46
N VAL A 95 -11.81 -71.07 17.66
CA VAL A 95 -10.74 -70.14 18.04
C VAL A 95 -9.50 -70.40 17.19
N LYS A 96 -9.17 -71.67 16.94
CA LYS A 96 -8.04 -72.06 16.09
C LYS A 96 -8.26 -71.62 14.64
N ALA A 97 -9.45 -71.83 14.08
CA ALA A 97 -9.81 -71.41 12.72
C ALA A 97 -9.58 -69.91 12.45
N PHE A 98 -10.02 -69.04 13.36
CA PHE A 98 -9.76 -67.59 13.22
C PHE A 98 -8.29 -67.24 13.45
N SER A 99 -7.61 -67.89 14.39
CA SER A 99 -6.19 -67.62 14.69
C SER A 99 -5.24 -67.91 13.51
N VAL A 100 -5.60 -68.86 12.65
CA VAL A 100 -4.83 -69.18 11.44
C VAL A 100 -5.23 -68.38 10.20
N GLY A 101 -6.15 -67.41 10.35
CA GLY A 101 -6.57 -66.50 9.29
C GLY A 101 -7.81 -66.92 8.51
N GLY A 102 -8.61 -67.88 9.01
CA GLY A 102 -9.96 -68.15 8.52
C GLY A 102 -10.88 -66.96 8.78
N VAL A 103 -11.79 -66.69 7.84
CA VAL A 103 -12.76 -65.58 7.97
C VAL A 103 -14.09 -66.03 8.57
N ASP A 104 -14.37 -67.34 8.55
CA ASP A 104 -15.57 -67.94 9.13
C ASP A 104 -15.45 -69.46 9.24
N TYR A 105 -16.45 -70.12 9.81
CA TYR A 105 -16.59 -71.58 9.80
C TYR A 105 -18.06 -71.99 9.64
N ILE A 106 -18.32 -73.21 9.19
CA ILE A 106 -19.64 -73.84 9.00
C ILE A 106 -19.64 -75.20 9.71
N THR A 107 -20.65 -75.48 10.52
CA THR A 107 -20.77 -76.76 11.24
C THR A 107 -21.53 -77.82 10.44
N LYS A 108 -21.05 -79.06 10.41
CA LYS A 108 -21.71 -80.23 9.83
C LYS A 108 -22.68 -80.87 10.84
N PRO A 109 -23.92 -81.26 10.46
CA PRO A 109 -24.52 -81.07 9.15
C PRO A 109 -24.98 -79.62 8.94
N PHE A 110 -24.73 -79.07 7.76
CA PHE A 110 -25.05 -77.69 7.41
C PHE A 110 -26.32 -77.58 6.57
N GLN A 111 -27.01 -76.45 6.68
CA GLN A 111 -28.13 -76.11 5.81
C GLN A 111 -27.66 -75.33 4.59
N ALA A 112 -28.32 -75.55 3.45
CA ALA A 112 -28.04 -74.90 2.18
C ALA A 112 -28.01 -73.37 2.31
N GLU A 113 -29.00 -72.81 3.02
CA GLU A 113 -29.18 -71.38 3.24
C GLU A 113 -28.03 -70.77 4.05
N GLU A 114 -27.53 -71.50 5.06
CA GLU A 114 -26.42 -71.04 5.91
C GLU A 114 -25.11 -70.93 5.13
N VAL A 115 -24.79 -71.97 4.33
CA VAL A 115 -23.58 -72.00 3.48
C VAL A 115 -23.62 -70.84 2.48
N LEU A 116 -24.76 -70.66 1.80
CA LEU A 116 -24.92 -69.61 0.80
C LEU A 116 -24.85 -68.21 1.42
N ALA A 117 -25.47 -68.00 2.58
CA ALA A 117 -25.42 -66.72 3.29
C ALA A 117 -23.98 -66.35 3.64
N ARG A 118 -23.21 -67.25 4.27
CA ARG A 118 -21.81 -66.99 4.63
C ARG A 118 -20.93 -66.72 3.40
N ILE A 119 -21.07 -67.53 2.35
CA ILE A 119 -20.32 -67.32 1.11
C ILE A 119 -20.62 -65.94 0.51
N SER A 120 -21.90 -65.56 0.42
CA SER A 120 -22.28 -64.27 -0.15
C SER A 120 -21.72 -63.09 0.65
N THR A 121 -21.76 -63.16 1.98
CA THR A 121 -21.23 -62.12 2.87
C THR A 121 -19.73 -61.93 2.68
N HIS A 122 -18.95 -63.02 2.68
CA HIS A 122 -17.49 -62.93 2.60
C HIS A 122 -16.98 -62.59 1.20
N LEU A 123 -17.69 -63.02 0.15
CA LEU A 123 -17.41 -62.57 -1.22
C LEU A 123 -17.63 -61.07 -1.37
N GLU A 124 -18.75 -60.54 -0.85
CA GLU A 124 -19.04 -59.11 -0.93
C GLU A 124 -18.06 -58.28 -0.09
N LEU A 125 -17.71 -58.76 1.12
CA LEU A 125 -16.71 -58.10 1.97
C LEU A 125 -15.35 -58.00 1.26
N SER A 126 -14.86 -59.09 0.66
CA SER A 126 -13.60 -59.10 -0.09
C SER A 126 -13.65 -58.16 -1.30
N ARG A 127 -14.79 -58.13 -2.01
CA ARG A 127 -15.02 -57.21 -3.14
C ARG A 127 -14.92 -55.75 -2.70
N LEU A 128 -15.65 -55.38 -1.63
CA LEU A 128 -15.65 -54.01 -1.09
C LEU A 128 -14.26 -53.60 -0.59
N GLN A 129 -13.53 -54.49 0.08
CA GLN A 129 -12.16 -54.21 0.53
C GLN A 129 -11.20 -53.93 -0.64
N LYS A 130 -11.31 -54.70 -1.72
CA LYS A 130 -10.49 -54.46 -2.93
C LYS A 130 -10.83 -53.12 -3.58
N LEU A 131 -12.11 -52.79 -3.70
CA LEU A 131 -12.56 -51.50 -4.24
C LEU A 131 -12.05 -50.32 -3.39
N LEU A 132 -12.16 -50.42 -2.07
CA LEU A 132 -11.72 -49.37 -1.16
C LEU A 132 -10.19 -49.17 -1.19
N LYS A 133 -9.41 -50.26 -1.27
CA LYS A 133 -7.95 -50.18 -1.48
C LYS A 133 -7.61 -49.45 -2.80
N GLN A 134 -8.34 -49.73 -3.87
CA GLN A 134 -8.14 -49.08 -5.17
C GLN A 134 -8.51 -47.59 -5.11
N GLU A 135 -9.65 -47.24 -4.52
CA GLU A 135 -10.10 -45.85 -4.36
C GLU A 135 -9.12 -45.02 -3.52
N ASN A 136 -8.66 -45.56 -2.40
CA ASN A 136 -7.65 -44.90 -1.56
C ASN A 136 -6.34 -44.66 -2.32
N SER A 137 -5.91 -45.61 -3.15
CA SER A 137 -4.70 -45.46 -3.97
C SER A 137 -4.87 -44.35 -5.01
N LEU A 138 -6.04 -44.27 -5.66
CA LEU A 138 -6.35 -43.22 -6.62
C LEU A 138 -6.42 -41.84 -5.94
N GLN A 139 -7.11 -41.74 -4.80
CA GLN A 139 -7.19 -40.51 -4.02
C GLN A 139 -5.80 -40.03 -3.55
N ALA A 140 -4.94 -40.95 -3.12
CA ALA A 140 -3.58 -40.61 -2.70
C ALA A 140 -2.74 -40.04 -3.87
N GLN A 141 -2.90 -40.59 -5.08
CA GLN A 141 -2.25 -40.06 -6.28
C GLN A 141 -2.76 -38.66 -6.63
N GLN A 142 -4.08 -38.46 -6.61
CA GLN A 142 -4.69 -37.16 -6.91
C GLN A 142 -4.26 -36.09 -5.91
N LEU A 143 -4.23 -36.42 -4.60
CA LEU A 143 -3.78 -35.51 -3.56
C LEU A 143 -2.29 -35.13 -3.73
N ALA A 144 -1.44 -36.08 -4.13
CA ALA A 144 -0.03 -35.82 -4.40
C ALA A 144 0.18 -34.91 -5.63
N GLU A 145 -0.69 -34.99 -6.63
CA GLU A 145 -0.68 -34.09 -7.78
C GLU A 145 -1.17 -32.69 -7.39
N GLN A 146 -2.29 -32.58 -6.66
CA GLN A 146 -2.80 -31.31 -6.15
C GLN A 146 -1.79 -30.59 -5.25
N ASN A 147 -1.10 -31.31 -4.36
CA ASN A 147 -0.08 -30.72 -3.50
C ASN A 147 1.12 -30.18 -4.30
N ARG A 148 1.55 -30.88 -5.35
CA ARG A 148 2.61 -30.40 -6.25
C ARG A 148 2.17 -29.13 -6.99
N GLN A 149 0.93 -29.10 -7.47
CA GLN A 149 0.37 -27.91 -8.12
C GLN A 149 0.29 -26.72 -7.14
N LEU A 150 -0.23 -26.93 -5.93
CA LEU A 150 -0.31 -25.91 -4.89
C LEU A 150 1.08 -25.36 -4.52
N GLN A 151 2.09 -26.21 -4.38
CA GLN A 151 3.46 -25.77 -4.10
C GLN A 151 4.02 -24.90 -5.22
N SER A 152 3.83 -25.29 -6.49
CA SER A 152 4.26 -24.49 -7.63
C SER A 152 3.58 -23.12 -7.69
N MET A 153 2.27 -23.07 -7.38
CA MET A 153 1.50 -21.84 -7.38
C MET A 153 1.91 -20.90 -6.23
N ASN A 154 2.17 -21.43 -5.04
CA ASN A 154 2.68 -20.64 -3.91
C ASN A 154 4.06 -20.04 -4.22
N GLN A 155 4.97 -20.81 -4.83
CA GLN A 155 6.28 -20.29 -5.24
C GLN A 155 6.16 -19.18 -6.29
N ALA A 156 5.31 -19.35 -7.29
CA ALA A 156 5.05 -18.32 -8.30
C ALA A 156 4.45 -17.06 -7.68
N LEU A 157 3.53 -17.22 -6.72
CA LEU A 157 2.92 -16.10 -6.00
C LEU A 157 3.94 -15.35 -5.12
N GLU A 158 4.84 -16.06 -4.44
CA GLU A 158 5.92 -15.44 -3.67
C GLU A 158 6.86 -14.63 -4.56
N GLN A 159 7.25 -15.17 -5.73
CA GLN A 159 8.07 -14.45 -6.71
C GLN A 159 7.36 -13.18 -7.21
N ALA A 160 6.09 -13.29 -7.62
CA ALA A 160 5.31 -12.15 -8.08
C ALA A 160 5.18 -11.07 -7.01
N ASN A 161 4.99 -11.44 -5.74
CA ASN A 161 4.93 -10.49 -4.63
C ASN A 161 6.27 -9.77 -4.39
N GLN A 162 7.41 -10.48 -4.53
CA GLN A 162 8.73 -9.86 -4.41
C GLN A 162 9.00 -8.87 -5.54
N GLU A 163 8.68 -9.25 -6.78
CA GLU A 163 8.80 -8.36 -7.94
C GLU A 163 7.93 -7.11 -7.78
N LEU A 164 6.66 -7.30 -7.37
CA LEU A 164 5.74 -6.19 -7.14
C LEU A 164 6.28 -5.22 -6.09
N LYS A 165 6.84 -5.73 -4.99
CA LYS A 165 7.45 -4.90 -3.95
C LYS A 165 8.65 -4.10 -4.48
N GLN A 166 9.51 -4.71 -5.27
CA GLN A 166 10.64 -4.00 -5.88
C GLN A 166 10.20 -2.89 -6.85
N GLN A 167 9.15 -3.15 -7.64
CA GLN A 167 8.59 -2.14 -8.54
C GLN A 167 7.97 -0.98 -7.74
N TYR A 168 7.27 -1.28 -6.65
CA TYR A 168 6.73 -0.27 -5.75
C TYR A 168 7.84 0.62 -5.16
N ASP A 169 8.91 0.03 -4.62
CA ASP A 169 10.02 0.78 -4.02
C ASP A 169 10.74 1.68 -5.04
N ARG A 170 10.90 1.20 -6.27
CA ARG A 170 11.46 2.00 -7.38
C ARG A 170 10.56 3.17 -7.76
N LEU A 171 9.26 2.91 -7.92
CA LEU A 171 8.28 3.94 -8.26
C LEU A 171 8.24 5.01 -7.17
N HIS A 172 8.19 4.59 -5.91
CA HIS A 172 8.18 5.48 -4.75
C HIS A 172 9.44 6.36 -4.69
N SER A 173 10.62 5.77 -4.89
CA SER A 173 11.88 6.51 -4.91
C SER A 173 11.95 7.53 -6.05
N ALA A 174 11.51 7.15 -7.25
CA ALA A 174 11.43 8.05 -8.39
C ALA A 174 10.47 9.22 -8.15
N GLN A 175 9.32 8.95 -7.52
CA GLN A 175 8.35 9.97 -7.13
C GLN A 175 8.95 10.98 -6.14
N LEU A 176 9.65 10.51 -5.10
CA LEU A 176 10.33 11.40 -4.14
C LEU A 176 11.38 12.29 -4.81
N GLN A 177 12.15 11.73 -5.75
CA GLN A 177 13.12 12.51 -6.53
C GLN A 177 12.46 13.59 -7.40
N LEU A 178 11.33 13.28 -8.03
CA LEU A 178 10.57 14.26 -8.82
C LEU A 178 10.05 15.41 -7.96
N VAL A 179 9.48 15.10 -6.78
CA VAL A 179 9.02 16.13 -5.83
C VAL A 179 10.17 17.04 -5.38
N GLN A 180 11.33 16.46 -5.06
CA GLN A 180 12.54 17.22 -4.70
C GLN A 180 13.06 18.08 -5.86
N SER A 181 13.05 17.54 -7.08
CA SER A 181 13.46 18.27 -8.28
C SER A 181 12.53 19.45 -8.56
N GLU A 182 11.22 19.29 -8.38
CA GLU A 182 10.27 20.39 -8.51
C GLU A 182 10.46 21.45 -7.42
N LYS A 183 10.69 21.05 -6.16
CA LYS A 183 11.01 21.98 -5.08
C LYS A 183 12.26 22.81 -5.41
N MET A 184 13.29 22.16 -5.96
CA MET A 184 14.50 22.85 -6.42
C MET A 184 14.27 23.75 -7.63
N SER A 185 13.40 23.36 -8.56
CA SER A 185 13.04 24.20 -9.72
C SER A 185 12.25 25.44 -9.29
N ALA A 186 11.29 25.29 -8.37
CA ALA A 186 10.55 26.39 -7.77
C ALA A 186 11.48 27.33 -7.02
N LEU A 187 12.41 26.79 -6.24
CA LEU A 187 13.42 27.58 -5.54
C LEU A 187 14.36 28.30 -6.52
N GLY A 188 14.84 27.63 -7.56
CA GLY A 188 15.77 28.21 -8.55
C GLY A 188 15.21 29.45 -9.24
N ASN A 189 13.93 29.43 -9.64
CA ASN A 189 13.25 30.61 -10.22
C ASN A 189 13.05 31.75 -9.20
N LEU A 190 12.98 31.43 -7.90
CA LEU A 190 12.81 32.40 -6.82
C LEU A 190 14.12 33.04 -6.36
N VAL A 191 15.27 32.35 -6.48
CA VAL A 191 16.58 32.84 -6.03
C VAL A 191 16.91 34.21 -6.62
N ALA A 192 16.56 34.46 -7.90
CA ALA A 192 16.78 35.77 -8.53
C ALA A 192 15.94 36.89 -7.89
N GLY A 193 14.66 36.63 -7.60
CA GLY A 193 13.77 37.60 -6.94
C GLY A 193 14.14 37.85 -5.48
N VAL A 194 14.55 36.80 -4.76
CA VAL A 194 15.03 36.87 -3.38
C VAL A 194 16.35 37.63 -3.29
N ALA A 195 17.29 37.38 -4.20
CA ALA A 195 18.55 38.13 -4.26
C ALA A 195 18.29 39.63 -4.47
N HIS A 196 17.36 39.98 -5.35
CA HIS A 196 16.95 41.38 -5.53
C HIS A 196 16.28 41.95 -4.26
N GLU A 197 15.43 41.18 -3.59
CA GLU A 197 14.75 41.59 -2.36
C GLU A 197 15.72 41.78 -1.17
N ILE A 198 16.84 41.04 -1.13
CA ILE A 198 17.92 41.18 -0.14
C ILE A 198 18.86 42.33 -0.51
N ASN A 199 19.21 42.48 -1.79
CA ASN A 199 20.14 43.53 -2.22
C ASN A 199 19.58 44.94 -1.98
N ASN A 200 18.27 45.14 -2.09
CA ASN A 200 17.65 46.43 -1.83
C ASN A 200 17.91 46.97 -0.40
N PRO A 201 17.55 46.25 0.68
CA PRO A 201 17.86 46.70 2.04
C PRO A 201 19.36 46.74 2.35
N VAL A 202 20.17 45.86 1.76
CA VAL A 202 21.64 45.95 1.86
C VAL A 202 22.12 47.27 1.27
N GLY A 203 21.57 47.71 0.13
CA GLY A 203 21.86 49.01 -0.47
C GLY A 203 21.51 50.19 0.45
N PHE A 204 20.36 50.16 1.12
CA PHE A 204 20.00 51.20 2.09
C PHE A 204 20.97 51.26 3.28
N ILE A 205 21.40 50.09 3.78
CA ILE A 205 22.38 50.01 4.87
C ILE A 205 23.73 50.53 4.41
N SER A 206 24.29 49.96 3.34
CA SER A 206 25.62 50.33 2.85
C SER A 206 25.70 51.77 2.32
N GLY A 207 24.61 52.31 1.77
CA GLY A 207 24.55 53.70 1.32
C GLY A 207 24.49 54.70 2.46
N ASN A 208 23.67 54.43 3.49
CA ASN A 208 23.47 55.37 4.60
C ASN A 208 24.53 55.27 5.70
N ILE A 209 25.24 54.13 5.81
CA ILE A 209 26.20 53.91 6.90
C ILE A 209 27.38 54.89 6.82
N GLN A 210 27.86 55.23 5.63
CA GLN A 210 28.97 56.16 5.47
C GLN A 210 28.56 57.58 5.88
N HIS A 211 27.38 58.04 5.42
CA HIS A 211 26.85 59.34 5.81
C HIS A 211 26.60 59.45 7.31
N ALA A 212 26.08 58.40 7.95
CA ALA A 212 25.91 58.36 9.40
C ALA A 212 27.25 58.42 10.15
N LEU A 213 28.29 57.75 9.65
CA LEU A 213 29.64 57.81 10.23
C LEU A 213 30.25 59.21 10.09
N ASP A 214 30.07 59.86 8.94
CA ASP A 214 30.53 61.23 8.71
C ASP A 214 29.84 62.20 9.68
N TYR A 215 28.52 62.12 9.83
CA TYR A 215 27.78 62.93 10.83
C TYR A 215 28.23 62.68 12.27
N ILE A 216 28.47 61.42 12.65
CA ILE A 216 28.98 61.10 13.99
C ILE A 216 30.38 61.70 14.19
N LYS A 217 31.23 61.69 13.17
CA LYS A 217 32.57 62.29 13.24
C LYS A 217 32.50 63.80 13.40
N ASP A 218 31.63 64.47 12.65
CA ASP A 218 31.42 65.92 12.74
C ASP A 218 30.89 66.31 14.14
N LEU A 219 29.92 65.55 14.66
CA LEU A 219 29.39 65.74 16.01
C LEU A 219 30.44 65.53 17.10
N PHE A 220 31.30 64.51 16.98
CA PHE A 220 32.39 64.30 17.93
C PHE A 220 33.45 65.39 17.83
N GLY A 221 33.77 65.88 16.62
CA GLY A 221 34.66 67.01 16.42
C GLY A 221 34.17 68.27 17.13
N LEU A 222 32.88 68.59 16.98
CA LEU A 222 32.23 69.69 17.71
C LEU A 222 32.28 69.49 19.23
N LEU A 223 32.00 68.28 19.73
CA LEU A 223 32.06 67.98 21.17
C LEU A 223 33.48 68.13 21.74
N ASP A 224 34.50 67.72 20.99
CA ASP A 224 35.90 67.88 21.39
C ASP A 224 36.31 69.35 21.43
N LEU A 225 35.85 70.16 20.47
CA LEU A 225 36.06 71.61 20.45
C LEU A 225 35.40 72.29 21.66
N VAL A 226 34.14 71.95 21.95
CA VAL A 226 33.39 72.44 23.12
C VAL A 226 34.06 72.05 24.44
N LYS A 227 34.73 70.89 24.50
CA LYS A 227 35.44 70.43 25.71
C LYS A 227 36.78 71.15 25.92
N GLN A 228 37.45 71.56 24.85
CA GLN A 228 38.73 72.28 24.92
C GLN A 228 38.54 73.74 25.36
N GLU A 229 37.39 74.33 25.05
CA GLU A 229 37.10 75.72 25.40
C GLU A 229 36.25 75.84 26.68
N SER A 230 36.85 76.42 27.72
CA SER A 230 36.19 76.65 29.01
C SER A 230 35.52 78.04 29.04
N GLY A 231 34.35 78.19 28.39
CA GLY A 231 33.59 79.45 28.36
C GLY A 231 32.55 79.50 27.25
N SER A 232 31.56 80.41 27.35
CA SER A 232 30.40 80.50 26.43
C SER A 232 30.78 80.42 24.95
N PHE A 233 30.01 79.64 24.16
CA PHE A 233 30.08 79.51 22.68
C PHE A 233 30.98 80.56 22.01
N SER A 234 32.26 80.20 21.83
CA SER A 234 33.20 81.06 21.12
C SER A 234 32.82 81.17 19.64
N GLU A 235 33.42 82.14 18.94
CA GLU A 235 33.28 82.30 17.50
C GLU A 235 33.67 81.02 16.74
N ALA A 236 34.69 80.28 17.21
CA ALA A 236 35.12 79.02 16.62
C ALA A 236 34.07 77.90 16.73
N ILE A 237 33.35 77.82 17.86
CA ILE A 237 32.26 76.85 18.03
C ILE A 237 31.06 77.23 17.13
N GLN A 238 30.76 78.51 16.97
CA GLN A 238 29.69 78.97 16.08
C GLN A 238 30.01 78.73 14.60
N GLU A 239 31.27 78.94 14.19
CA GLU A 239 31.75 78.63 12.84
C GLU A 239 31.65 77.13 12.54
N GLU A 240 32.06 76.26 13.47
CA GLU A 240 31.98 74.81 13.29
C GLU A 240 30.51 74.33 13.22
N ILE A 241 29.62 74.86 14.08
CA ILE A 241 28.17 74.56 14.03
C ILE A 241 27.57 74.93 12.66
N ALA A 242 27.99 76.05 12.08
CA ALA A 242 27.54 76.48 10.76
C ALA A 242 28.16 75.64 9.64
N ALA A 243 29.42 75.20 9.78
CA ALA A 243 30.12 74.41 8.78
C ALA A 243 29.54 72.99 8.62
N ILE A 244 29.14 72.36 9.73
CA ILE A 244 28.57 71.00 9.73
C ILE A 244 27.05 70.98 9.53
N ASP A 245 26.40 72.15 9.50
CA ASP A 245 24.93 72.29 9.48
C ASP A 245 24.24 71.41 10.53
N LEU A 246 24.48 71.74 11.80
CA LEU A 246 24.05 70.92 12.94
C LEU A 246 22.54 70.62 12.95
N GLU A 247 21.70 71.53 12.45
CA GLU A 247 20.25 71.33 12.41
C GLU A 247 19.86 70.30 11.34
N TYR A 248 20.52 70.32 10.17
CA TYR A 248 20.36 69.28 9.16
C TYR A 248 20.78 67.90 9.69
N ILE A 249 21.95 67.80 10.34
CA ILE A 249 22.41 66.54 10.95
C ILE A 249 21.41 66.03 11.98
N ARG A 250 20.86 66.92 12.81
CA ARG A 250 19.90 66.57 13.86
C ARG A 250 18.61 65.99 13.29
N GLU A 251 18.15 66.46 12.14
CA GLU A 251 16.97 65.94 11.46
C GLU A 251 17.24 64.68 10.62
N ASP A 252 18.39 64.60 9.95
CA ASP A 252 18.68 63.57 8.97
C ASP A 252 19.29 62.31 9.58
N LEU A 253 20.18 62.45 10.58
CA LEU A 253 20.82 61.29 11.23
C LEU A 253 19.80 60.28 11.78
N PRO A 254 18.72 60.69 12.49
CA PRO A 254 17.67 59.75 12.91
C PRO A 254 16.99 59.04 11.73
N LYS A 255 16.72 59.76 10.63
CA LYS A 255 16.08 59.19 9.42
C LYS A 255 16.99 58.16 8.75
N LEU A 256 18.30 58.43 8.67
CA LEU A 256 19.29 57.49 8.15
C LEU A 256 19.34 56.22 9.00
N ILE A 257 19.39 56.35 10.33
CA ILE A 257 19.40 55.22 11.26
C ILE A 257 18.11 54.40 11.15
N ASP A 258 16.94 55.05 11.08
CA ASP A 258 15.65 54.38 10.90
C ASP A 258 15.59 53.62 9.57
N SER A 259 16.07 54.23 8.48
CA SER A 259 16.16 53.58 7.15
C SER A 259 17.05 52.32 7.19
N MET A 260 18.21 52.39 7.84
CA MET A 260 19.10 51.23 8.00
C MET A 260 18.45 50.15 8.89
N ARG A 261 17.74 50.55 9.95
CA ARG A 261 17.01 49.62 10.83
C ARG A 261 15.90 48.89 10.09
N GLU A 262 15.12 49.59 9.27
CA GLU A 262 14.11 48.98 8.40
C GLU A 262 14.76 48.01 7.40
N GLY A 263 15.89 48.38 6.82
CA GLY A 263 16.68 47.50 5.96
C GLY A 263 17.07 46.20 6.67
N ALA A 264 17.63 46.31 7.87
CA ALA A 264 18.04 45.15 8.68
C ALA A 264 16.85 44.27 9.07
N HIS A 265 15.73 44.87 9.46
CA HIS A 265 14.50 44.14 9.78
C HIS A 265 14.00 43.36 8.57
N ARG A 266 14.00 43.98 7.39
CA ARG A 266 13.57 43.33 6.16
C ARG A 266 14.44 42.13 5.77
N ILE A 267 15.76 42.23 5.92
CA ILE A 267 16.68 41.09 5.69
C ILE A 267 16.33 39.93 6.63
N LYS A 268 16.07 40.23 7.90
CA LYS A 268 15.67 39.22 8.91
C LYS A 268 14.35 38.56 8.53
N ASP A 269 13.36 39.32 8.07
CA ASP A 269 12.05 38.80 7.66
C ASP A 269 12.16 37.87 6.45
N ILE A 270 12.96 38.25 5.45
CA ILE A 270 13.22 37.43 4.26
C ILE A 270 13.92 36.13 4.65
N SER A 271 14.97 36.22 5.47
CA SER A 271 15.71 35.04 5.96
C SER A 271 14.81 34.09 6.74
N THR A 272 13.95 34.63 7.62
CA THR A 272 13.00 33.84 8.41
C THR A 272 11.99 33.14 7.51
N SER A 273 11.42 33.86 6.54
CA SER A 273 10.43 33.33 5.61
C SER A 273 11.00 32.24 4.70
N LEU A 274 12.23 32.42 4.20
CA LEU A 274 12.94 31.38 3.44
C LEU A 274 13.19 30.13 4.28
N ARG A 275 13.59 30.30 5.54
CA ARG A 275 13.78 29.18 6.45
C ARG A 275 12.46 28.44 6.72
N THR A 276 11.36 29.18 6.94
CA THR A 276 10.02 28.59 7.12
C THR A 276 9.57 27.81 5.89
N PHE A 277 9.84 28.33 4.68
CA PHE A 277 9.56 27.65 3.42
C PHE A 277 10.45 26.42 3.17
N SER A 278 11.75 26.55 3.44
CA SER A 278 12.76 25.52 3.18
C SER A 278 12.87 24.46 4.28
N ARG A 279 12.02 24.51 5.33
CA ARG A 279 12.00 23.46 6.35
C ARG A 279 11.93 22.09 5.69
N ALA A 280 12.82 21.20 6.12
CA ALA A 280 12.69 19.79 5.80
C ALA A 280 11.36 19.32 6.40
N ASP A 281 10.61 18.52 5.65
CA ASP A 281 9.40 17.92 6.19
C ASP A 281 9.80 17.08 7.40
N SER A 282 9.20 17.37 8.55
CA SER A 282 9.35 16.57 9.75
C SER A 282 8.73 15.19 9.51
N GLU A 283 9.27 14.13 10.12
CA GLU A 283 8.70 12.78 10.02
C GLU A 283 7.27 12.72 10.58
N LEU A 284 6.93 13.63 11.50
CA LEU A 284 5.61 13.75 12.14
C LEU A 284 4.99 15.12 11.88
N PRO A 285 3.65 15.22 11.84
CA PRO A 285 2.95 16.49 11.75
C PRO A 285 3.21 17.33 13.00
N ILE A 286 3.39 18.63 12.82
CA ILE A 286 3.65 19.58 13.90
C ILE A 286 2.57 20.67 13.93
N PRO A 287 2.22 21.23 15.11
CA PRO A 287 1.35 22.40 15.19
C PRO A 287 1.97 23.57 14.42
N PHE A 288 1.26 24.06 13.42
CA PHE A 288 1.76 25.10 12.52
C PHE A 288 0.73 26.22 12.31
N ASN A 289 1.23 27.45 12.22
CA ASN A 289 0.42 28.61 11.91
C ASN A 289 0.28 28.77 10.39
N LEU A 290 -0.90 28.46 9.85
CA LEU A 290 -1.16 28.57 8.42
C LEU A 290 -1.02 30.01 7.90
N HIS A 291 -1.31 31.03 8.71
CA HIS A 291 -1.09 32.42 8.30
C HIS A 291 0.38 32.73 8.10
N GLU A 292 1.26 32.20 8.94
CA GLU A 292 2.72 32.36 8.81
C GLU A 292 3.22 31.73 7.50
N GLY A 293 2.71 30.54 7.15
CA GLY A 293 3.06 29.87 5.89
C GLY A 293 2.62 30.65 4.65
N ILE A 294 1.37 31.16 4.67
CA ILE A 294 0.84 31.98 3.58
C ILE A 294 1.63 33.29 3.45
N ASP A 295 1.89 33.98 4.56
CA ASP A 295 2.62 35.25 4.56
C ASP A 295 4.06 35.08 4.09
N SER A 296 4.73 34.00 4.52
CA SER A 296 6.07 33.65 4.04
C SER A 296 6.08 33.44 2.52
N THR A 297 5.07 32.75 1.99
CA THR A 297 4.91 32.49 0.56
C THR A 297 4.67 33.77 -0.23
N ILE A 298 3.81 34.67 0.28
CA ILE A 298 3.56 35.98 -0.33
C ILE A 298 4.84 36.83 -0.35
N LEU A 299 5.62 36.81 0.74
CA LEU A 299 6.88 37.54 0.80
C LEU A 299 7.87 37.03 -0.26
N ILE A 300 7.99 35.71 -0.40
CA ILE A 300 8.83 35.07 -1.43
C ILE A 300 8.38 35.48 -2.85
N LEU A 301 7.07 35.58 -3.07
CA LEU A 301 6.48 35.99 -4.36
C LEU A 301 6.40 37.52 -4.55
N LYS A 302 6.85 38.33 -3.59
CA LYS A 302 6.65 39.78 -3.59
C LYS A 302 7.22 40.48 -4.82
N HIS A 303 8.37 40.04 -5.32
CA HIS A 303 8.94 40.57 -6.56
C HIS A 303 8.01 40.35 -7.77
N ARG A 304 7.32 39.20 -7.84
CA ARG A 304 6.36 38.93 -8.91
C ARG A 304 5.06 39.74 -8.73
N LEU A 305 4.70 40.11 -7.51
CA LEU A 305 3.48 40.88 -7.21
C LEU A 305 3.62 42.38 -7.49
N LYS A 306 4.83 42.94 -7.39
CA LYS A 306 5.12 44.37 -7.64
C LYS A 306 4.76 44.79 -9.06
N ALA A 307 4.52 46.10 -9.21
CA ALA A 307 4.37 46.74 -10.51
C ALA A 307 5.60 46.46 -11.39
N SER A 308 5.36 46.25 -12.68
CA SER A 308 6.37 46.14 -13.71
C SER A 308 6.09 47.15 -14.81
N GLU A 309 7.00 47.28 -15.79
CA GLU A 309 6.81 48.17 -16.94
C GLU A 309 5.49 47.88 -17.70
N ASN A 310 5.02 46.64 -17.65
CA ASN A 310 3.89 46.17 -18.43
C ASN A 310 2.59 46.00 -17.61
N ARG A 311 2.64 46.14 -16.28
CA ARG A 311 1.43 46.06 -15.43
C ARG A 311 1.58 46.77 -14.07
N PRO A 312 0.48 47.29 -13.50
CA PRO A 312 0.45 47.74 -12.12
C PRO A 312 0.59 46.57 -11.11
N GLU A 313 0.83 46.91 -9.85
CA GLU A 313 0.96 45.96 -8.73
C GLU A 313 -0.30 45.10 -8.55
N ILE A 314 -0.11 43.80 -8.27
CA ILE A 314 -1.22 42.91 -7.90
C ILE A 314 -1.55 43.15 -6.43
N ALA A 315 -2.79 43.57 -6.16
CA ALA A 315 -3.27 43.75 -4.80
C ALA A 315 -3.56 42.39 -4.13
N VAL A 316 -2.85 42.08 -3.04
CA VAL A 316 -3.13 40.90 -2.22
C VAL A 316 -3.98 41.30 -1.00
N VAL A 317 -5.26 40.92 -1.00
CA VAL A 317 -6.19 41.24 0.08
C VAL A 317 -6.33 40.05 1.02
N LYS A 318 -5.78 40.20 2.23
CA LYS A 318 -5.80 39.19 3.30
C LYS A 318 -7.03 39.39 4.18
N LYS A 319 -7.93 38.42 4.19
CA LYS A 319 -9.11 38.34 5.06
C LYS A 319 -8.95 37.16 6.02
N TYR A 320 -8.02 37.31 6.96
CA TYR A 320 -7.72 36.24 7.90
C TYR A 320 -8.76 36.16 9.02
N GLY A 321 -9.45 35.02 9.09
CA GLY A 321 -10.29 34.68 10.22
C GLY A 321 -9.44 34.15 11.38
N LYS A 322 -10.08 33.99 12.55
CA LYS A 322 -9.44 33.34 13.70
C LYS A 322 -9.45 31.83 13.47
N ILE A 323 -8.28 31.25 13.26
CA ILE A 323 -8.08 29.80 13.06
C ILE A 323 -7.09 29.28 14.11
N PRO A 324 -7.26 28.03 14.59
CA PRO A 324 -6.30 27.39 15.48
C PRO A 324 -5.01 27.02 14.72
N MET A 325 -3.99 26.62 15.47
CA MET A 325 -2.84 25.91 14.89
C MET A 325 -3.31 24.59 14.31
N VAL A 326 -2.76 24.20 13.16
CA VAL A 326 -3.11 22.95 12.49
C VAL A 326 -1.91 22.01 12.53
N GLU A 327 -2.13 20.77 12.95
CA GLU A 327 -1.11 19.72 12.90
C GLU A 327 -0.87 19.32 11.44
N CYS A 328 0.29 19.68 10.90
CA CYS A 328 0.58 19.45 9.49
C CYS A 328 2.08 19.38 9.18
N TYR A 329 2.38 18.96 7.96
CA TYR A 329 3.71 19.04 7.37
C TYR A 329 3.91 20.42 6.76
N ALA A 330 4.50 21.34 7.53
CA ALA A 330 4.60 22.76 7.17
C ALA A 330 5.28 23.01 5.81
N GLY A 331 6.33 22.25 5.47
CA GLY A 331 7.03 22.38 4.18
C GLY A 331 6.11 22.05 3.00
N GLN A 332 5.34 20.97 3.12
CA GLN A 332 4.36 20.55 2.11
C GLN A 332 3.22 21.57 1.95
N LEU A 333 2.66 22.09 3.03
CA LEU A 333 1.59 23.11 2.92
C LEU A 333 2.11 24.43 2.32
N ASN A 334 3.35 24.83 2.65
CA ASN A 334 3.97 25.97 1.99
C ASN A 334 4.12 25.75 0.48
N GLN A 335 4.39 24.51 0.04
CA GLN A 335 4.41 24.15 -1.38
C GLN A 335 3.01 24.24 -2.03
N VAL A 336 1.95 23.84 -1.32
CA VAL A 336 0.55 24.03 -1.76
C VAL A 336 0.27 25.51 -2.01
N PHE A 337 0.56 26.37 -1.03
CA PHE A 337 0.33 27.82 -1.16
C PHE A 337 1.14 28.43 -2.30
N MET A 338 2.41 28.02 -2.43
CA MET A 338 3.29 28.48 -3.51
C MET A 338 2.74 28.12 -4.88
N ASN A 339 2.32 26.88 -5.08
CA ASN A 339 1.80 26.41 -6.37
C ASN A 339 0.49 27.14 -6.75
N ILE A 340 -0.41 27.34 -5.80
CA ILE A 340 -1.68 28.03 -6.06
C ILE A 340 -1.46 29.53 -6.30
N LEU A 341 -0.65 30.20 -5.47
CA LEU A 341 -0.36 31.63 -5.63
C LEU A 341 0.43 31.93 -6.90
N ALA A 342 1.41 31.09 -7.26
CA ALA A 342 2.14 31.23 -8.51
C ALA A 342 1.22 31.10 -9.74
N ASN A 343 0.31 30.12 -9.72
CA ASN A 343 -0.69 29.96 -10.79
C ASN A 343 -1.68 31.13 -10.85
N ALA A 344 -2.09 31.69 -9.71
CA ALA A 344 -2.92 32.89 -9.67
C ALA A 344 -2.22 34.10 -10.30
N ILE A 345 -0.95 34.35 -9.96
CA ILE A 345 -0.15 35.44 -10.55
C ILE A 345 -0.05 35.27 -12.07
N GLU A 346 0.17 34.04 -12.54
CA GLU A 346 0.30 33.73 -13.96
C GLU A 346 -1.02 33.86 -14.72
N ALA A 347 -2.14 33.44 -14.13
CA ALA A 347 -3.47 33.64 -14.70
C ALA A 347 -3.80 35.14 -14.83
N LEU A 348 -3.34 35.97 -13.90
CA LEU A 348 -3.45 37.42 -13.98
C LEU A 348 -2.56 37.97 -15.09
N ASP A 349 -1.31 37.54 -15.18
CA ASP A 349 -0.38 37.94 -16.25
C ASP A 349 -0.94 37.63 -17.65
N GLU A 350 -1.47 36.44 -17.85
CA GLU A 350 -2.08 36.04 -19.12
C GLU A 350 -3.35 36.83 -19.44
N SER A 351 -4.15 37.19 -18.42
CA SER A 351 -5.35 38.01 -18.62
C SER A 351 -5.06 39.46 -19.03
N ASN A 352 -3.83 39.92 -18.82
CA ASN A 352 -3.38 41.25 -19.21
C ASN A 352 -2.88 41.29 -20.67
N PHE A 353 -2.75 40.15 -21.35
CA PHE A 353 -2.23 40.12 -22.71
C PHE A 353 -3.14 40.92 -23.66
N GLY A 354 -2.61 41.99 -24.24
CA GLY A 354 -3.35 42.90 -25.13
C GLY A 354 -4.10 44.04 -24.42
N ARG A 355 -4.00 44.19 -23.09
CA ARG A 355 -4.54 45.34 -22.34
C ARG A 355 -3.47 46.42 -22.14
N SER A 356 -3.86 47.69 -22.17
CA SER A 356 -2.93 48.78 -21.84
C SER A 356 -2.78 48.93 -20.33
N TYR A 357 -1.69 49.58 -19.88
CA TYR A 357 -1.46 49.86 -18.47
C TYR A 357 -2.64 50.58 -17.80
N ALA A 358 -3.23 51.55 -18.51
CA ALA A 358 -4.38 52.31 -18.03
C ALA A 358 -5.64 51.44 -17.88
N ASP A 359 -5.86 50.48 -18.80
CA ASP A 359 -6.99 49.55 -18.71
C ASP A 359 -6.87 48.60 -17.52
N ILE A 360 -5.64 48.21 -17.17
CA ILE A 360 -5.38 47.35 -16.00
C ILE A 360 -5.55 48.17 -14.71
N GLN A 361 -5.24 49.46 -14.72
CA GLN A 361 -5.44 50.33 -13.56
C GLN A 361 -6.93 50.58 -13.26
N LEU A 362 -7.79 50.60 -14.29
CA LEU A 362 -9.25 50.70 -14.16
C LEU A 362 -9.90 49.43 -13.58
N ALA A 363 -9.33 48.26 -13.84
CA ALA A 363 -9.77 46.98 -13.28
C ALA A 363 -8.55 46.21 -12.75
N PRO A 364 -8.10 46.54 -11.52
CA PRO A 364 -6.82 46.07 -10.99
C PRO A 364 -6.81 44.57 -10.72
N ASN A 365 -5.64 43.99 -10.95
CA ASN A 365 -5.36 42.59 -10.63
C ASN A 365 -5.34 42.39 -9.12
N ARG A 366 -6.07 41.38 -8.63
CA ARG A 366 -6.25 41.13 -7.21
C ARG A 366 -6.27 39.65 -6.90
N ILE A 367 -5.60 39.29 -5.81
CA ILE A 367 -5.69 37.98 -5.17
C ILE A 367 -6.32 38.19 -3.79
N VAL A 368 -7.35 37.40 -3.48
CA VAL A 368 -8.08 37.43 -2.21
C VAL A 368 -7.81 36.16 -1.47
N ILE A 369 -7.29 36.27 -0.26
CA ILE A 369 -7.04 35.12 0.59
C ILE A 369 -7.95 35.24 1.80
N THR A 370 -8.85 34.28 1.97
CA THR A 370 -9.75 34.23 3.13
C THR A 370 -9.46 32.97 3.92
N THR A 371 -9.44 33.08 5.24
CA THR A 371 -9.38 31.91 6.12
C THR A 371 -10.56 31.92 7.08
N SER A 372 -11.17 30.77 7.29
CA SER A 372 -12.28 30.59 8.22
C SER A 372 -12.14 29.24 8.94
N LEU A 373 -12.68 29.17 10.16
CA LEU A 373 -12.91 27.92 10.85
C LEU A 373 -14.36 27.52 10.58
N GLU A 374 -14.55 26.40 9.88
CA GLU A 374 -15.87 25.81 9.59
C GLU A 374 -15.93 24.46 10.33
N ASP A 375 -16.76 24.40 11.37
CA ASP A 375 -16.90 23.24 12.28
C ASP A 375 -15.57 22.76 12.89
N LYS A 376 -15.00 21.68 12.35
CA LYS A 376 -13.72 21.06 12.77
C LYS A 376 -12.67 21.12 11.67
N SER A 377 -12.78 22.07 10.76
CA SER A 377 -11.86 22.21 9.64
C SER A 377 -11.52 23.67 9.39
N VAL A 378 -10.25 23.91 9.05
CA VAL A 378 -9.80 25.21 8.58
C VAL A 378 -9.97 25.26 7.09
N LYS A 379 -10.69 26.26 6.61
CA LYS A 379 -10.86 26.54 5.19
C LYS A 379 -10.02 27.74 4.79
N ILE A 380 -9.30 27.58 3.69
CA ILE A 380 -8.43 28.59 3.09
C ILE A 380 -8.88 28.76 1.65
N THR A 381 -9.38 29.93 1.29
CA THR A 381 -9.77 30.25 -0.08
C THR A 381 -8.76 31.21 -0.69
N ILE A 382 -8.22 30.88 -1.86
CA ILE A 382 -7.34 31.76 -2.65
C ILE A 382 -8.06 32.02 -3.96
N ALA A 383 -8.52 33.26 -4.15
CA ALA A 383 -9.27 33.69 -5.32
C ALA A 383 -8.53 34.76 -6.12
N ASP A 384 -8.34 34.54 -7.42
CA ASP A 384 -7.86 35.54 -8.37
C ASP A 384 -9.01 36.06 -9.25
N ASN A 385 -8.82 37.26 -9.81
CA ASN A 385 -9.70 37.83 -10.84
C ASN A 385 -9.09 37.75 -12.25
N GLY A 386 -8.31 36.71 -12.53
CA GLY A 386 -7.65 36.50 -13.82
C GLY A 386 -8.56 35.89 -14.88
N LYS A 387 -7.96 35.20 -15.86
CA LYS A 387 -8.68 34.68 -17.03
C LYS A 387 -9.71 33.57 -16.73
N GLY A 388 -9.62 32.90 -15.59
CA GLY A 388 -10.42 31.71 -15.28
C GLY A 388 -10.14 30.51 -16.20
N MET A 389 -10.97 29.46 -16.08
CA MET A 389 -10.81 28.19 -16.79
C MET A 389 -12.12 27.71 -17.41
N SER A 390 -12.02 26.92 -18.50
CA SER A 390 -13.16 26.18 -19.05
C SER A 390 -13.46 24.92 -18.22
N SER A 391 -14.65 24.35 -18.37
CA SER A 391 -15.04 23.10 -17.69
C SER A 391 -14.12 21.92 -18.05
N GLU A 392 -13.62 21.88 -19.28
CA GLU A 392 -12.69 20.85 -19.76
C GLU A 392 -11.34 20.93 -19.05
N VAL A 393 -10.80 22.15 -18.92
CA VAL A 393 -9.55 22.40 -18.18
C VAL A 393 -9.75 22.09 -16.70
N LYS A 394 -10.87 22.56 -16.11
CA LYS A 394 -11.23 22.32 -14.70
C LYS A 394 -11.20 20.84 -14.31
N ASN A 395 -11.63 19.95 -15.19
CA ASN A 395 -11.66 18.51 -14.92
C ASN A 395 -10.28 17.84 -14.98
N ARG A 396 -9.28 18.51 -15.59
CA ARG A 396 -7.95 17.96 -15.86
C ARG A 396 -6.83 18.69 -15.13
N ILE A 397 -7.11 19.80 -14.44
CA ILE A 397 -6.06 20.61 -13.80
C ILE A 397 -5.24 19.88 -12.73
N PHE A 398 -5.77 18.79 -12.19
CA PHE A 398 -5.09 17.96 -11.20
C PHE A 398 -4.46 16.70 -11.81
N ASP A 399 -4.58 16.51 -13.13
CA ASP A 399 -3.91 15.41 -13.84
C ASP A 399 -2.39 15.65 -13.85
N HIS A 400 -1.64 14.58 -13.65
CA HIS A 400 -0.17 14.66 -13.68
C HIS A 400 0.32 15.12 -15.06
N LEU A 401 1.28 16.05 -15.06
CA LEU A 401 1.91 16.63 -16.26
C LEU A 401 0.94 17.42 -17.16
N PHE A 402 -0.31 17.64 -16.73
CA PHE A 402 -1.23 18.46 -17.49
C PHE A 402 -0.88 19.95 -17.35
N THR A 403 -0.69 20.61 -18.48
CA THR A 403 -0.40 22.05 -18.52
C THR A 403 -1.04 22.67 -19.76
N THR A 404 -1.63 23.84 -19.59
CA THR A 404 -2.11 24.67 -20.71
C THR A 404 -1.02 25.59 -21.26
N LYS A 405 0.20 25.51 -20.70
CA LYS A 405 1.33 26.38 -21.03
C LYS A 405 2.17 25.76 -22.16
N GLY A 406 2.86 26.61 -22.92
CA GLY A 406 3.77 26.17 -23.98
C GLY A 406 4.91 25.27 -23.47
N VAL A 407 5.50 24.48 -24.37
CA VAL A 407 6.56 23.51 -24.08
C VAL A 407 7.69 24.16 -23.27
N GLY A 408 8.00 23.61 -22.09
CA GLY A 408 9.07 24.08 -21.21
C GLY A 408 8.72 25.19 -20.22
N LYS A 409 7.50 25.76 -20.25
CA LYS A 409 7.08 26.84 -19.32
C LYS A 409 6.22 26.36 -18.14
N GLY A 410 5.74 25.14 -18.16
CA GLY A 410 4.97 24.56 -17.05
C GLY A 410 5.22 23.07 -16.96
N THR A 411 5.61 22.59 -15.78
CA THR A 411 5.83 21.17 -15.48
C THR A 411 4.51 20.40 -15.41
N GLY A 412 3.38 21.09 -15.16
CA GLY A 412 2.07 20.46 -14.98
C GLY A 412 1.96 19.62 -13.71
N LEU A 413 2.91 19.73 -12.79
CA LEU A 413 2.95 18.96 -11.55
C LEU A 413 2.42 19.74 -10.34
N GLY A 414 2.53 21.07 -10.35
CA GLY A 414 2.27 21.88 -9.15
C GLY A 414 0.86 21.73 -8.55
N LEU A 415 -0.20 21.69 -9.38
CA LEU A 415 -1.57 21.48 -8.87
C LEU A 415 -1.85 20.02 -8.49
N ALA A 416 -1.26 19.06 -9.21
CA ALA A 416 -1.35 17.64 -8.86
C ALA A 416 -0.70 17.38 -7.49
N ILE A 417 0.49 17.96 -7.24
CA ILE A 417 1.16 17.92 -5.93
C ILE A 417 0.32 18.63 -4.87
N ALA A 418 -0.26 19.80 -5.18
CA ALA A 418 -1.11 20.50 -4.22
C ALA A 418 -2.30 19.64 -3.77
N ARG A 419 -2.96 18.95 -4.71
CA ARG A 419 -4.05 18.02 -4.40
C ARG A 419 -3.56 16.80 -3.61
N GLN A 420 -2.44 16.21 -4.01
CA GLN A 420 -1.85 15.07 -3.30
C GLN A 420 -1.55 15.43 -1.83
N ILE A 421 -0.86 16.55 -1.59
CA ILE A 421 -0.52 17.00 -0.24
C ILE A 421 -1.78 17.24 0.60
N VAL A 422 -2.78 17.94 0.06
CA VAL A 422 -3.99 18.27 0.80
C VAL A 422 -4.84 17.03 1.07
N VAL A 423 -5.09 16.20 0.06
CA VAL A 423 -6.04 15.09 0.14
C VAL A 423 -5.40 13.82 0.70
N GLU A 424 -4.26 13.40 0.15
CA GLU A 424 -3.63 12.13 0.51
C GLU A 424 -2.83 12.25 1.82
N THR A 425 -2.07 13.34 1.99
CA THR A 425 -1.23 13.50 3.20
C THR A 425 -1.99 14.06 4.40
N HIS A 426 -2.87 15.04 4.19
CA HIS A 426 -3.53 15.76 5.29
C HIS A 426 -5.02 15.39 5.46
N GLY A 427 -5.56 14.48 4.65
CA GLY A 427 -6.97 14.06 4.73
C GLY A 427 -7.97 15.19 4.49
N GLY A 428 -7.53 16.26 3.82
CA GLY A 428 -8.33 17.43 3.50
C GLY A 428 -9.03 17.34 2.14
N THR A 429 -9.59 18.46 1.69
CA THR A 429 -10.18 18.58 0.36
C THR A 429 -9.68 19.84 -0.35
N ILE A 430 -9.59 19.77 -1.68
CA ILE A 430 -9.31 20.92 -2.53
C ILE A 430 -10.40 21.02 -3.60
N GLU A 431 -11.12 22.14 -3.57
CA GLU A 431 -12.18 22.47 -4.52
C GLU A 431 -11.74 23.63 -5.39
N VAL A 432 -12.26 23.66 -6.61
CA VAL A 432 -11.96 24.74 -7.56
C VAL A 432 -13.25 25.30 -8.14
N ASN A 433 -13.41 26.61 -8.03
CA ASN A 433 -14.51 27.38 -8.57
C ASN A 433 -13.94 28.37 -9.59
N SER A 434 -14.08 28.09 -10.88
CA SER A 434 -13.50 28.92 -11.93
C SER A 434 -14.52 29.15 -13.04
N TYR A 435 -14.56 30.39 -13.53
CA TYR A 435 -15.39 30.78 -14.66
C TYR A 435 -14.55 31.62 -15.63
N LEU A 436 -14.63 31.30 -16.91
CA LEU A 436 -13.90 32.02 -17.96
C LEU A 436 -14.20 33.53 -17.89
N GLY A 437 -13.15 34.35 -17.83
CA GLY A 437 -13.22 35.81 -17.75
C GLY A 437 -13.60 36.39 -16.38
N LYS A 438 -13.85 35.57 -15.35
CA LYS A 438 -14.15 36.05 -13.98
C LYS A 438 -13.06 35.72 -12.95
N GLY A 439 -12.17 34.77 -13.27
CA GLY A 439 -11.10 34.32 -12.38
C GLY A 439 -11.33 32.93 -11.81
N THR A 440 -10.46 32.55 -10.88
CA THR A 440 -10.46 31.23 -10.23
C THR A 440 -10.38 31.37 -8.72
N GLU A 441 -11.13 30.54 -8.01
CA GLU A 441 -11.05 30.34 -6.57
C GLU A 441 -10.67 28.90 -6.27
N PHE A 442 -9.60 28.70 -5.51
CA PHE A 442 -9.25 27.43 -4.90
C PHE A 442 -9.67 27.47 -3.43
N ALA A 443 -10.45 26.48 -3.00
CA ALA A 443 -10.83 26.29 -1.61
C ALA A 443 -10.15 25.03 -1.05
N ILE A 444 -9.27 25.23 -0.07
CA ILE A 444 -8.54 24.17 0.62
C ILE A 444 -9.19 24.00 1.99
N VAL A 445 -9.60 22.78 2.34
CA VAL A 445 -10.18 22.45 3.64
C VAL A 445 -9.27 21.44 4.32
N LEU A 446 -8.77 21.79 5.51
CA LEU A 446 -7.89 20.94 6.30
C LEU A 446 -8.59 20.57 7.62
N PRO A 447 -8.64 19.29 8.00
CA PRO A 447 -9.18 18.89 9.29
C PRO A 447 -8.30 19.39 10.45
N VAL A 448 -8.93 19.76 11.56
CA VAL A 448 -8.24 20.09 12.81
C VAL A 448 -8.41 18.90 13.76
N SER A 449 -7.34 18.17 14.04
CA SER A 449 -7.32 17.13 15.07
C SER A 449 -7.71 17.75 16.41
N GLN A 450 -8.80 17.28 17.04
CA GLN A 450 -9.01 17.52 18.46
C GLN A 450 -8.07 16.60 19.23
N GLU A 451 -7.34 17.16 20.19
CA GLU A 451 -6.74 16.37 21.27
C GLU A 451 -7.79 15.35 21.75
N SER A 452 -7.44 14.07 21.66
CA SER A 452 -8.15 13.04 22.39
C SER A 452 -7.96 13.39 23.87
N HIS A 453 -9.06 13.67 24.57
CA HIS A 453 -9.08 13.99 26.00
C HIS A 453 -8.31 12.98 26.86
#